data_AF-A0A352Q846-F1
#
_entry.id   AF-A0A352Q846-F1
#
_cell.length_a   1.000
_cell.length_b   1.000
_cell.length_c   1.000
_cell.angle_alpha   90.00
_cell.angle_beta   90.00
_cell.angle_gamma   90.00
#
_symmetry.space_group_name_H-M   'P 1'
#
loop_
_entity.id
_entity.type
_entity.pdbx_description
1 polymer ?
#
loop_
_entity_poly.entity_id
_entity_poly.type
_entity_poly.pdbx_seq_one_letter_code
_entity_poly.pdbx_strand_id
1 'polypeptide(L)' 'QTLRCREALQGDFWYKYVGLDGDIIAMSDFGKSAPGAQLMAHFGFTIDNVTARARALLD' A
#
# COMPACT_ATOMS: atom_id res chain seq x y z
N GLN A 1 17.17 10.43 -12.96
CA GLN A 1 15.73 10.10 -12.97
C GLN A 1 15.63 8.59 -12.86
N THR A 2 15.28 8.08 -11.69
CA THR A 2 15.36 6.64 -11.40
C THR A 2 14.24 5.90 -12.10
N LEU A 3 14.58 5.05 -13.07
CA LEU A 3 13.65 4.13 -13.73
C LEU A 3 12.97 3.26 -12.66
N ARG A 4 11.65 3.40 -12.48
CA ARG A 4 10.86 2.54 -11.60
C ARG A 4 10.09 1.54 -12.45
N CYS A 5 10.50 0.28 -12.46
CA CYS A 5 9.67 -0.80 -12.99
C CYS A 5 8.74 -1.28 -11.86
N ARG A 6 7.42 -1.14 -12.01
CA ARG A 6 6.45 -1.56 -10.98
C ARG A 6 5.37 -2.43 -11.59
N GLU A 7 5.34 -3.68 -11.18
CA GLU A 7 4.22 -4.58 -11.43
C GLU A 7 3.56 -5.01 -10.10
N ALA A 8 2.25 -5.20 -10.15
CA ALA A 8 1.31 -5.69 -9.14
C ALA A 8 0.84 -4.75 -8.00
N LEU A 9 1.59 -3.75 -7.53
CA LEU A 9 1.23 -3.03 -6.27
C LEU A 9 1.40 -1.50 -6.29
N GLN A 10 1.28 -0.87 -7.46
CA GLN A 10 1.25 0.59 -7.60
C GLN A 10 -0.09 1.17 -7.09
N GLY A 11 -0.03 2.06 -6.10
CA GLY A 11 -1.22 2.71 -5.54
C GLY A 11 -1.92 3.69 -6.48
N ASP A 12 -1.17 4.36 -7.36
CA ASP A 12 -1.67 5.49 -8.15
C ASP A 12 -2.91 5.19 -9.00
N PHE A 13 -3.07 3.95 -9.47
CA PHE A 13 -4.23 3.52 -10.24
C PHE A 13 -5.54 3.59 -9.43
N TRP A 14 -5.46 3.43 -8.10
CA TRP A 14 -6.62 3.32 -7.23
C TRP A 14 -7.19 4.68 -6.79
N TYR A 15 -6.45 5.79 -6.94
CA TYR A 15 -6.93 7.13 -6.56
C TYR A 15 -8.27 7.50 -7.22
N LYS A 16 -8.50 7.04 -8.46
CA LYS A 16 -9.76 7.29 -9.17
C LYS A 16 -10.99 6.62 -8.53
N TYR A 17 -10.79 5.62 -7.68
CA TYR A 17 -11.86 4.88 -7.01
C TYR A 17 -12.08 5.31 -5.57
N VAL A 18 -11.00 5.65 -4.87
CA VAL A 18 -11.09 6.05 -3.46
C VAL A 18 -11.34 7.55 -3.28
N GLY A 19 -11.11 8.37 -4.32
CA GLY A 19 -11.32 9.81 -4.26
C GLY A 19 -10.19 10.54 -3.52
N LEU A 20 -10.38 11.84 -3.25
CA LEU A 20 -9.39 12.68 -2.56
C LEU A 20 -9.31 12.40 -1.05
N ASP A 21 -10.43 11.99 -0.46
CA ASP A 21 -10.54 11.69 0.97
C ASP A 21 -10.30 10.20 1.28
N GLY A 22 -10.10 9.39 0.24
CA GLY A 22 -9.86 7.96 0.39
C GLY A 22 -8.39 7.63 0.64
N ASP A 23 -8.14 6.40 1.09
CA ASP A 23 -6.81 5.97 1.47
C ASP A 23 -6.38 4.66 0.79
N ILE A 24 -5.07 4.50 0.54
CA ILE A 24 -4.52 3.38 -0.24
C ILE A 24 -3.34 2.75 0.50
N ILE A 25 -3.43 1.43 0.74
CA ILE A 25 -2.29 0.60 1.17
C ILE A 25 -1.67 -0.01 -0.09
N ALA A 26 -0.48 0.46 -0.43
CA ALA A 26 0.26 0.03 -1.62
C ALA A 26 1.77 0.12 -1.38
N MET A 27 2.55 -0.50 -2.27
CA MET A 27 4.01 -0.46 -2.20
C MET A 27 4.54 0.81 -2.87
N SER A 28 5.34 1.59 -2.13
CA SER A 28 5.98 2.81 -2.62
C SER A 28 7.41 2.58 -3.14
N ASP A 29 8.01 1.42 -2.86
CA ASP A 29 9.37 1.03 -3.29
C ASP A 29 9.38 -0.38 -3.90
N PHE A 30 10.52 -0.77 -4.49
CA PHE A 30 10.72 -2.11 -5.04
C PHE A 30 10.59 -3.21 -3.98
N GLY A 31 10.28 -4.42 -4.45
CA GLY A 31 10.32 -5.62 -3.62
C GLY A 31 11.71 -5.87 -3.03
N LYS A 32 11.75 -6.66 -1.95
CA LYS A 32 12.99 -7.10 -1.31
C LYS A 32 13.05 -8.62 -1.32
N SER A 33 14.25 -9.18 -1.24
CA SER A 33 14.43 -10.63 -1.10
C SER A 33 14.24 -11.04 0.36
N ALA A 34 13.05 -11.54 0.68
CA ALA A 34 12.70 -12.08 2.00
C ALA A 34 11.44 -12.96 1.89
N PRO A 35 11.08 -13.73 2.93
CA PRO A 35 9.82 -14.48 2.96
C PRO A 35 8.60 -13.57 2.80
N GLY A 36 7.60 -14.01 2.04
CA GLY A 36 6.42 -13.20 1.70
C GLY A 36 5.70 -12.59 2.90
N ALA A 37 5.53 -13.35 3.99
CA ALA A 37 4.89 -12.84 5.20
C ALA A 37 5.65 -11.65 5.83
N GLN A 38 6.98 -11.69 5.81
CA GLN A 38 7.81 -10.59 6.31
C GLN A 38 7.72 -9.36 5.39
N LEU A 39 7.67 -9.58 4.08
CA LEU A 39 7.49 -8.50 3.11
C LEU A 39 6.12 -7.85 3.24
N MET A 40 5.06 -8.63 3.39
CA MET A 40 3.71 -8.12 3.59
C MET A 40 3.62 -7.25 4.84
N ALA A 41 4.17 -7.72 5.96
CA ALA A 41 4.27 -6.92 7.18
C ALA A 41 5.11 -5.65 6.99
N HIS A 42 6.27 -5.76 6.33
CA HIS A 42 7.15 -4.63 6.03
C HIS A 42 6.48 -3.54 5.19
N PHE A 43 5.67 -3.92 4.21
CA PHE A 43 4.92 -2.99 3.37
C PHE A 43 3.58 -2.56 3.98
N GLY A 44 3.31 -2.92 5.24
CA GLY A 44 2.12 -2.47 5.97
C GLY A 44 0.84 -3.22 5.63
N PHE A 45 0.93 -4.38 4.98
CA PHE A 45 -0.21 -5.28 4.76
C PHE A 45 -0.47 -6.11 6.03
N THR A 46 -0.83 -5.42 7.12
CA THR A 46 -1.21 -6.02 8.41
C THR A 46 -2.64 -5.64 8.76
N ILE A 47 -3.32 -6.50 9.52
CA ILE A 47 -4.71 -6.28 9.95
C ILE A 47 -4.81 -4.99 10.77
N ASP A 48 -3.85 -4.75 11.65
CA ASP A 48 -3.85 -3.57 12.52
C ASP A 48 -3.75 -2.28 11.70
N ASN A 49 -2.85 -2.25 10.70
CA ASN A 49 -2.69 -1.08 9.83
C ASN A 49 -3.94 -0.83 8.98
N VAL A 50 -4.53 -1.89 8.40
CA VAL A 50 -5.79 -1.79 7.64
C VAL A 50 -6.90 -1.23 8.52
N THR A 51 -7.06 -1.78 9.73
CA THR A 51 -8.12 -1.37 10.66
C THR A 51 -7.95 0.06 11.14
N ALA A 52 -6.72 0.47 11.46
CA ALA A 52 -6.43 1.83 11.90
C ALA A 52 -6.73 2.86 10.80
N ARG A 53 -6.29 2.60 9.56
CA ARG A 53 -6.52 3.49 8.42
C ARG A 53 -8.00 3.56 8.04
N ALA A 54 -8.70 2.42 8.03
CA ALA A 54 -10.14 2.39 7.77
C ALA A 54 -10.94 3.18 8.81
N ARG A 55 -10.58 3.12 10.10
CA ARG A 55 -11.23 3.90 11.16
C ARG A 55 -10.99 5.40 10.97
N ALA A 56 -9.77 5.81 10.64
CA ALA A 56 -9.44 7.21 10.41
C ALA A 56 -10.21 7.87 9.25
N LEU A 57 -10.80 7.07 8.34
CA LEU A 57 -11.67 7.55 7.26
C LEU A 57 -13.14 7.72 7.67
N LEU A 58 -13.54 7.18 8.82
CA LEU A 58 -14.93 7.20 9.31
C LEU A 58 -15.15 8.22 10.43
N ASP A 59 -14.07 8.80 10.95
CA ASP A 59 -14.07 9.88 11.94
C ASP A 59 -14.14 11.26 11.25
#